data_AF-A0A503XR47-F1
#
_entry.id   AF-A0A503XR47-F1
#
_cell.length_a   1.000
_cell.length_b   1.000
_cell.length_c   1.000
_cell.angle_alpha   90.00
_cell.angle_beta   90.00
_cell.angle_gamma   90.00
#
_symmetry.space_group_name_H-M   'P 1'
#
loop_
_entity.id
_entity.type
_entity.pdbx_description
1 polymer ?
#
loop_
_entity_poly.entity_id
_entity_poly.type
_entity_poly.pdbx_seq_one_letter_code
_entity_poly.pdbx_strand_id
1 'polypeptide(L)'
;MEVARKAASCRDFIVAADPIEDDRVNVDEVWETVKAMLAFRGDRPDSGMNDLIVEANVDRHSVKNRGPAWAGIEQRGDCNDQQQQ
;
A
#
# COMPACT_ATOMS: atom_id res chain seq x y z
N MET A 1 -12.41 1.19 -0.56
CA MET A 1 -11.08 1.20 -1.22
C MET A 1 -11.15 1.46 -2.72
N GLU A 2 -12.21 1.04 -3.42
CA GLU A 2 -12.35 1.21 -4.88
C GLU A 2 -12.20 2.65 -5.39
N VAL A 3 -12.72 3.66 -4.66
CA VAL A 3 -12.58 5.08 -5.04
C VAL A 3 -11.12 5.52 -5.09
N ALA A 4 -10.31 5.15 -4.10
CA ALA A 4 -8.88 5.47 -4.08
C ALA A 4 -8.16 4.78 -5.24
N ARG A 5 -8.45 3.49 -5.47
CA ARG A 5 -7.86 2.71 -6.58
C ARG A 5 -8.22 3.23 -7.97
N LYS A 6 -9.34 3.94 -8.10
CA LYS A 6 -9.75 4.61 -9.34
C LYS A 6 -9.15 6.02 -9.50
N ALA A 7 -8.57 6.59 -8.46
CA ALA A 7 -7.93 7.89 -8.54
C ALA A 7 -6.69 7.82 -9.43
N ALA A 8 -6.50 8.84 -10.27
CA ALA A 8 -5.34 8.92 -11.14
C ALA A 8 -4.04 8.86 -10.31
N SER A 9 -3.06 8.07 -10.78
CA SER A 9 -1.78 7.88 -10.11
C SER A 9 -1.82 7.21 -8.73
N CYS A 10 -2.96 6.63 -8.32
CA CYS A 10 -2.99 5.66 -7.23
C CYS A 10 -2.45 4.33 -7.75
N ARG A 11 -1.30 3.90 -7.22
CA ARG A 11 -0.70 2.61 -7.58
C ARG A 11 -1.21 1.51 -6.65
N ASP A 12 -1.30 1.83 -5.36
CA ASP A 12 -1.80 0.92 -4.34
C ASP A 12 -2.54 1.67 -3.22
N PHE A 13 -3.53 1.02 -2.62
CA PHE A 13 -4.29 1.52 -1.48
C PHE A 13 -4.85 0.31 -0.75
N ILE A 14 -4.42 0.10 0.49
CA ILE A 14 -4.79 -1.03 1.33
C ILE A 14 -5.24 -0.49 2.69
N VAL A 15 -6.34 -1.03 3.19
CA VAL A 15 -6.73 -0.90 4.59
C VAL A 15 -6.78 -2.30 5.16
N ALA A 16 -6.04 -2.55 6.24
CA ALA A 16 -6.00 -3.83 6.91
C ALA A 16 -6.14 -3.64 8.42
N ALA A 17 -6.86 -4.54 9.07
CA ALA A 17 -6.83 -4.63 10.53
C ALA A 17 -5.41 -5.02 10.97
N ASP A 18 -4.97 -4.46 12.09
CA ASP A 18 -3.76 -4.94 12.74
C ASP A 18 -4.02 -6.35 13.31
N PRO A 19 -3.17 -7.35 13.06
CA PRO A 19 -3.39 -8.71 13.54
C PRO A 19 -3.09 -8.88 15.04
N ILE A 20 -2.51 -7.86 15.69
CA ILE A 20 -2.12 -7.87 17.10
C ILE A 20 -2.97 -6.89 17.91
N GLU A 21 -3.23 -5.70 17.36
CA GLU A 21 -3.99 -4.63 18.02
C GLU A 21 -5.40 -4.51 17.43
N ASP A 22 -6.39 -5.11 18.09
CA ASP A 22 -7.77 -5.25 17.56
C ASP A 22 -8.48 -3.90 17.25
N ASP A 23 -8.07 -2.82 17.91
CA ASP A 23 -8.62 -1.48 17.74
C ASP A 23 -7.83 -0.61 16.75
N ARG A 24 -6.83 -1.20 16.07
CA ARG A 24 -5.98 -0.52 15.12
C ARG A 24 -6.19 -0.99 13.69
N VAL A 25 -6.17 -0.03 12.78
CA VAL A 25 -6.14 -0.27 11.34
C VAL A 25 -4.89 0.35 10.72
N ASN A 26 -4.27 -0.37 9.81
CA ASN A 26 -3.16 0.10 9.00
C ASN A 26 -3.68 0.51 7.62
N VAL A 27 -3.27 1.69 7.17
CA VAL A 27 -3.58 2.21 5.83
C VAL A 27 -2.26 2.38 5.08
N ASP A 28 -2.03 1.57 4.05
CA ASP A 28 -0.90 1.75 3.13
C ASP A 28 -1.41 2.39 1.83
N GLU A 29 -0.74 3.46 1.42
CA GLU A 29 -1.08 4.18 0.20
C GLU A 29 0.17 4.40 -0.65
N VAL A 30 0.11 3.92 -1.90
CA VAL A 30 1.18 4.10 -2.88
C VAL A 30 0.67 5.00 -4.00
N TRP A 31 1.32 6.14 -4.14
CA TRP A 31 1.02 7.13 -5.16
C TRP A 31 2.23 7.37 -6.05
N GLU A 32 2.00 7.59 -7.35
CA GLU A 32 3.08 7.96 -8.27
C GLU A 32 3.56 9.39 -8.02
N THR A 33 2.68 10.27 -7.53
CA THR A 33 3.02 11.67 -7.24
C THR A 33 2.39 12.17 -5.94
N VAL A 34 3.11 13.05 -5.24
CA VAL A 34 2.62 13.72 -4.03
C VAL A 34 1.39 14.60 -4.33
N LYS A 35 1.35 15.23 -5.50
CA LYS A 35 0.23 16.09 -5.91
C LYS A 35 -1.09 15.29 -5.98
N ALA A 36 -1.08 14.11 -6.60
CA ALA A 36 -2.27 13.27 -6.71
C ALA A 36 -2.76 12.80 -5.33
N MET A 37 -1.84 12.39 -4.46
CA MET A 37 -2.16 12.03 -3.06
C MET A 37 -2.84 13.18 -2.30
N LEU A 38 -2.28 14.39 -2.39
CA LEU A 38 -2.84 15.55 -1.70
C LEU A 38 -4.21 15.96 -2.24
N ALA A 39 -4.41 15.91 -3.56
CA ALA A 39 -5.70 16.18 -4.18
C ALA A 39 -6.76 15.17 -3.69
N PHE A 40 -6.43 13.88 -3.69
CA PHE A 40 -7.33 12.83 -3.20
C PHE A 40 -7.72 13.03 -1.73
N ARG A 41 -6.78 13.45 -0.87
CA ARG A 41 -7.06 13.71 0.55
C ARG A 41 -7.86 15.00 0.79
N GLY A 42 -7.67 16.02 -0.05
CA GLY A 42 -8.42 17.27 0.02
C GLY A 42 -9.91 17.10 -0.33
N ASP A 43 -10.23 16.11 -1.17
CA ASP A 43 -11.60 15.81 -1.62
C ASP A 43 -12.35 14.83 -0.69
N ARG A 44 -11.81 14.50 0.48
CA ARG A 44 -12.45 13.53 1.37
C ARG A 44 -13.76 14.10 1.93
N PRO A 45 -14.92 13.46 1.66
CA PRO A 45 -16.15 13.83 2.33
C PRO A 45 -16.02 13.59 3.84
N ASP A 46 -16.53 14.51 4.65
CA ASP A 46 -16.71 14.21 6.05
C ASP A 46 -17.67 13.02 6.17
N SER A 47 -17.25 12.03 6.94
CA SER A 47 -17.94 10.74 7.07
C SER A 47 -18.38 10.46 8.50
N GLY A 48 -18.15 11.39 9.43
CA GLY A 48 -18.36 11.16 10.88
C GLY A 48 -17.41 10.11 11.48
N MET A 49 -16.64 9.38 10.67
CA MET A 49 -15.66 8.40 11.14
C MET A 49 -14.48 9.04 11.87
N ASN A 50 -14.19 10.31 11.61
CA ASN A 50 -13.09 11.00 12.30
C ASN A 50 -13.30 11.04 13.82
N ASP A 51 -14.56 11.08 14.28
CA ASP A 51 -14.90 11.09 15.71
C ASP A 51 -14.64 9.74 16.39
N LEU A 52 -14.48 8.66 15.63
CA LEU A 52 -14.13 7.32 16.13
C LEU A 52 -12.61 7.11 16.22
N ILE A 53 -11.80 7.98 15.59
CA ILE A 53 -10.35 7.85 15.54
C ILE A 53 -9.77 8.51 16.80
N VAL A 54 -9.30 7.68 17.74
CA VAL A 54 -8.66 8.16 18.97
C VAL A 54 -7.31 8.80 18.68
N GLU A 55 -6.52 8.18 17.81
CA GLU A 55 -5.20 8.65 17.39
C GLU A 55 -4.91 8.21 15.95
N ALA A 56 -4.10 8.99 15.23
CA ALA A 56 -3.56 8.61 13.94
C ALA A 56 -2.09 9.04 13.84
N ASN A 57 -1.22 8.10 13.50
CA ASN A 57 0.17 8.38 13.13
C ASN A 57 0.34 8.21 11.61
N VAL A 58 1.01 9.18 10.97
CA VAL A 58 1.16 9.22 9.51
C VAL A 58 2.60 9.54 9.15
N ASP A 59 3.28 8.53 8.60
CA ASP A 59 4.61 8.68 8.02
C ASP A 59 4.53 8.65 6.49
N ARG A 60 5.35 9.50 5.84
CA ARG A 60 5.45 9.56 4.38
C ARG A 60 6.88 9.29 3.93
N HIS A 61 7.04 8.34 3.02
CA HIS A 61 8.33 7.96 2.49
C HIS A 61 8.41 8.19 0.97
N SER A 62 9.58 8.63 0.50
CA SER A 62 9.91 8.61 -0.93
C SER A 62 10.57 7.28 -1.27
N VAL A 63 10.00 6.56 -2.23
CA VAL A 63 10.54 5.26 -2.67
C VAL A 63 11.62 5.50 -3.71
N LYS A 64 12.88 5.24 -3.35
CA LYS A 64 14.03 5.39 -4.26
C LYS A 64 14.13 4.26 -5.29
N ASN A 65 13.82 3.03 -4.88
CA ASN A 65 13.84 1.86 -5.74
C ASN A 65 12.63 0.97 -5.42
N ARG A 66 12.04 0.40 -6.47
CA ARG A 66 10.96 -0.58 -6.36
C ARG A 66 11.19 -1.66 -7.39
N GLY A 67 11.31 -2.90 -6.93
CA GLY A 67 11.48 -4.08 -7.76
C GLY A 67 10.96 -5.30 -7.01
N PRO A 68 10.93 -6.47 -7.66
CA PRO A 68 10.61 -7.70 -6.97
C PRO A 68 11.62 -7.93 -5.84
N ALA A 69 11.17 -8.58 -4.76
CA ALA A 69 12.03 -8.88 -3.60
C ALA A 69 13.25 -9.75 -3.95
N TRP A 70 13.20 -10.46 -5.08
CA TRP A 70 14.30 -11.28 -5.60
C TRP A 70 15.23 -10.53 -6.57
N ALA A 71 14.98 -9.25 -6.89
CA ALA A 71 15.87 -8.47 -7.74
C ALA A 71 17.27 -8.37 -7.08
N GLY A 72 18.28 -8.97 -7.73
CA GLY A 72 19.65 -9.04 -7.23
C GLY A 72 20.06 -10.40 -6.66
N ILE A 73 19.14 -11.37 -6.58
CA ILE A 73 19.47 -12.77 -6.37
C ILE A 73 19.57 -13.40 -7.76
N GLU A 74 20.79 -13.56 -8.27
CA GLU A 74 21.05 -14.35 -9.47
C GLU A 74 20.47 -15.75 -9.27
N GLN A 75 19.65 -16.18 -10.22
CA GLN A 75 18.83 -17.39 -10.19
C GLN A 75 19.63 -18.60 -9.69
N ARG A 76 19.37 -19.06 -8.46
CA ARG A 76 19.69 -20.46 -8.13
C ARG A 76 18.71 -21.33 -8.88
N GLY A 77 19.17 -21.80 -10.04
CA GLY A 77 18.78 -23.03 -10.73
C GLY A 77 17.28 -23.23 -10.92
N ASP A 78 16.83 -23.07 -12.15
CA ASP A 78 15.58 -23.66 -12.61
C ASP A 78 15.51 -25.12 -12.14
N CYS A 79 14.54 -25.41 -11.28
CA CYS A 79 14.13 -26.76 -10.96
C CYS A 79 13.49 -27.34 -12.22
N ASN A 80 14.32 -27.85 -13.14
CA ASN A 80 13.83 -28.49 -14.35
C ASN A 80 14.77 -29.64 -14.76
N ASP A 81 14.79 -30.72 -13.96
CA ASP A 81 15.28 -32.04 -14.38
C ASP A 81 14.78 -33.20 -13.49
N GLN A 82 13.58 -33.08 -12.91
CA GLN A 82 12.91 -34.16 -12.15
C GLN A 82 11.56 -34.57 -12.76
N GLN A 83 11.35 -34.35 -14.06
CA GLN A 83 10.12 -34.77 -14.75
C GLN A 83 10.34 -35.64 -16.01
N GLN A 84 11.43 -36.39 -16.11
CA GLN A 84 11.48 -37.51 -17.07
C GLN A 84 12.12 -38.77 -16.45
N GLN A 85 11.25 -39.79 -16.34
CA GLN A 85 11.46 -41.22 -16.10
C GLN A 85 11.29 -41.72 -14.67
#